data_AF-A0A8J2MA19-F1
#
_entry.id   AF-A0A8J2MA19-F1
#
_cell.length_a   1.000
_cell.length_b   1.000
_cell.length_c   1.000
_cell.angle_alpha   90.00
_cell.angle_beta   90.00
_cell.angle_gamma   90.00
#
_symmetry.space_group_name_H-M   'P 1'
#
loop_
_entity.id
_entity.type
_entity.pdbx_description
1 polymer ?
#
loop_
_entity_poly.entity_id
_entity_poly.type
_entity_poly.pdbx_seq_one_letter_code
_entity_poly.pdbx_strand_id
1 'polypeptide(L)'
;MDFEKTWFRNPEYVRSVDKSEKLPKEGEKNVLITSALPYVNNVPHLGNIIGCALSADAFSRYCYLKGWRRLFISGTDEYGTATETKALQEGLTPRQICDKYHAIHTKIYKWFNIDFDYFGRTTTEHQTELTQEIFLKLHKNGFTSTDIVNQLHCDNCKRFLADRFVYGECPYCHFDDARGDQCDGCGKLINAVELINPRCHLCKATPAVKPSNHIFLCLNKLAGEVEKHLNKQLNSGKNQWSANAISIAKSWLKGGLERRCITRDLKWGVPVPLDNFANKVFYVWFDAPIGYLSITKEYLGKGWSQWWKNPNIVDLYNFIGKVSFKDSHFGLIKG
;
A
#
# COMPACT_ATOMS: atom_id res chain seq x y z
N MET A 1 -41.77 16.63 8.39
CA MET A 1 -41.13 15.30 8.31
C MET A 1 -40.65 14.99 9.71
N ASP A 2 -41.28 14.03 10.38
CA ASP A 2 -41.08 13.74 11.81
C ASP A 2 -39.80 12.91 11.97
N PHE A 3 -38.68 13.60 12.21
CA PHE A 3 -37.33 13.01 12.22
C PHE A 3 -37.21 11.83 13.21
N GLU A 4 -37.88 11.91 14.36
CA GLU A 4 -37.88 10.83 15.35
C GLU A 4 -38.53 9.57 14.78
N LYS A 5 -39.70 9.69 14.14
CA LYS A 5 -40.37 8.54 13.51
C LYS A 5 -39.58 7.93 12.35
N THR A 6 -38.82 8.74 11.62
CA THR A 6 -37.97 8.24 10.54
C THR A 6 -36.75 7.48 11.08
N TRP A 7 -36.19 7.90 12.21
CA TRP A 7 -35.02 7.26 12.83
C TRP A 7 -35.32 5.86 13.39
N PHE A 8 -36.53 5.65 13.91
CA PHE A 8 -36.97 4.37 14.46
C PHE A 8 -37.64 3.44 13.44
N ARG A 9 -37.84 3.87 12.19
CA ARG A 9 -38.28 2.97 11.12
C ARG A 9 -37.09 2.19 10.61
N ASN A 10 -37.15 0.86 10.74
CA ASN A 10 -36.26 0.00 9.97
C ASN A 10 -36.45 0.33 8.49
N PRO A 11 -35.37 0.59 7.73
CA PRO A 11 -35.50 0.81 6.29
C PRO A 11 -36.17 -0.42 5.68
N GLU A 12 -37.23 -0.21 4.90
CA GLU A 12 -37.77 -1.27 4.05
C GLU A 12 -36.72 -1.60 2.99
N TYR A 13 -35.98 -2.67 3.22
CA TYR A 13 -34.98 -3.16 2.27
C TYR A 13 -35.69 -3.58 0.98
N VAL A 14 -35.39 -2.92 -0.13
CA VAL A 14 -36.05 -3.11 -1.43
C VAL A 14 -35.96 -4.57 -1.91
N ARG A 15 -34.91 -5.30 -1.52
CA ARG A 15 -34.76 -6.77 -1.65
C ARG A 15 -33.80 -7.27 -0.57
N SER A 16 -34.10 -8.39 0.09
CA SER A 16 -33.09 -9.13 0.85
C SER A 16 -32.13 -9.80 -0.13
N VAL A 17 -30.91 -9.28 -0.26
CA VAL A 17 -29.84 -10.00 -0.95
C VAL A 17 -29.22 -10.93 0.06
N ASP A 18 -29.17 -12.23 -0.25
CA ASP A 18 -28.44 -13.17 0.58
C ASP A 18 -26.95 -12.80 0.56
N LYS A 19 -26.45 -12.33 1.70
CA LYS A 19 -25.03 -12.01 1.88
C LYS A 19 -24.14 -13.26 1.79
N SER A 20 -24.69 -14.47 1.83
CA SER A 20 -23.92 -15.71 1.70
C SER A 20 -23.31 -15.88 0.30
N GLU A 21 -23.94 -15.31 -0.72
CA GLU A 21 -23.48 -15.44 -2.11
C GLU A 21 -22.41 -14.40 -2.45
N LYS A 22 -21.13 -14.79 -2.31
CA LYS A 22 -19.99 -13.88 -2.46
C LYS A 22 -19.33 -13.88 -3.84
N LEU A 23 -19.72 -14.75 -4.77
CA LEU A 23 -19.11 -14.82 -6.10
C LEU A 23 -19.85 -13.92 -7.10
N PRO A 24 -19.14 -13.35 -8.09
CA PRO A 24 -19.78 -12.57 -9.13
C PRO A 24 -20.62 -13.48 -10.04
N LYS A 25 -21.67 -12.93 -10.64
CA LYS A 25 -22.58 -13.66 -11.52
C LYS A 25 -22.80 -12.93 -12.84
N GLU A 26 -22.75 -13.69 -13.92
CA GLU A 26 -23.00 -13.19 -15.28
C GLU A 26 -24.42 -12.62 -15.40
N GLY A 27 -24.57 -11.52 -16.12
CA GLY A 27 -25.86 -10.83 -16.29
C GLY A 27 -26.33 -10.02 -15.08
N GLU A 28 -25.61 -10.05 -13.95
CA GLU A 28 -25.87 -9.23 -12.76
C GLU A 28 -24.81 -8.13 -12.59
N LYS A 29 -25.14 -7.10 -11.79
CA LYS A 29 -24.20 -6.02 -11.44
C LYS A 29 -23.28 -6.51 -10.31
N ASN A 30 -21.99 -6.71 -10.62
CA ASN A 30 -20.98 -7.14 -9.66
C ASN A 30 -20.02 -5.99 -9.33
N VAL A 31 -19.96 -5.60 -8.06
CA VAL A 31 -19.19 -4.45 -7.59
C VAL A 31 -18.13 -4.90 -6.59
N LEU A 32 -16.86 -4.80 -6.98
CA LEU A 32 -15.72 -5.02 -6.09
C LEU A 32 -15.33 -3.69 -5.47
N ILE A 33 -15.32 -3.63 -4.15
CA ILE A 33 -15.05 -2.41 -3.38
C ILE A 33 -13.82 -2.66 -2.52
N THR A 34 -12.83 -1.78 -2.61
CA THR A 34 -11.69 -1.78 -1.69
C THR A 34 -11.62 -0.47 -0.92
N SER A 35 -11.15 -0.58 0.32
CA SER A 35 -10.68 0.57 1.08
C SER A 35 -9.18 0.47 1.29
N ALA A 36 -8.46 1.59 1.14
CA ALA A 36 -7.01 1.67 1.34
C ALA A 36 -6.59 0.92 2.60
N LEU A 37 -5.58 0.05 2.47
CA LEU A 37 -5.05 -0.72 3.60
C LEU A 37 -4.41 0.25 4.61
N PRO A 38 -4.97 0.45 5.81
CA PRO A 38 -4.29 1.23 6.85
C PRO A 38 -2.96 0.60 7.25
N TYR A 39 -1.96 1.46 7.45
CA TYR A 39 -0.70 1.02 8.02
C TYR A 39 -0.88 0.61 9.48
N VAL A 40 -0.62 -0.65 9.79
CA VAL A 40 -0.99 -1.29 11.07
C VAL A 40 -0.39 -0.59 12.30
N ASN A 41 0.81 -0.08 12.10
CA ASN A 41 1.72 0.64 12.98
C ASN A 41 1.14 1.80 13.79
N ASN A 42 0.00 2.38 13.37
CA ASN A 42 -0.57 3.62 13.89
C ASN A 42 -2.06 3.44 14.16
N VAL A 43 -2.54 4.01 15.27
CA VAL A 43 -3.99 4.07 15.52
C VAL A 43 -4.62 5.02 14.50
N PRO A 44 -5.66 4.61 13.74
CA PRO A 44 -6.27 5.45 12.73
C PRO A 44 -7.02 6.62 13.39
N HIS A 45 -6.81 7.83 12.87
CA HIS A 45 -7.58 9.01 13.25
C HIS A 45 -8.80 9.21 12.33
N LEU A 46 -9.71 10.12 12.69
CA LEU A 46 -10.95 10.37 11.95
C LEU A 46 -10.73 10.67 10.46
N GLY A 47 -9.70 11.45 10.13
CA GLY A 47 -9.29 11.70 8.75
C GLY A 47 -8.97 10.44 7.92
N ASN A 48 -8.35 9.40 8.53
CA ASN A 48 -8.11 8.13 7.84
C ASN A 48 -9.42 7.37 7.61
N ILE A 49 -10.31 7.39 8.60
CA ILE A 49 -11.59 6.67 8.58
C ILE A 49 -12.50 7.26 7.51
N ILE A 50 -12.71 8.59 7.51
CA ILE A 50 -13.59 9.25 6.53
C ILE A 50 -13.06 9.15 5.10
N GLY A 51 -11.75 9.30 4.90
CA GLY A 51 -11.13 9.30 3.58
C GLY A 51 -11.09 7.94 2.89
N CYS A 52 -11.25 6.86 3.66
CA CYS A 52 -11.13 5.48 3.16
C CYS A 52 -12.34 4.64 3.61
N ALA A 53 -12.29 4.09 4.83
CA ALA A 53 -13.19 3.00 5.25
C ALA A 53 -14.66 3.41 5.30
N LEU A 54 -14.97 4.59 5.86
CA LEU A 54 -16.34 5.05 6.03
C LEU A 54 -16.98 5.48 4.70
N SER A 55 -16.21 6.10 3.81
CA SER A 55 -16.70 6.43 2.46
C SER A 55 -17.00 5.15 1.65
N ALA A 56 -16.12 4.15 1.74
CA ALA A 56 -16.32 2.87 1.08
C ALA A 56 -17.52 2.09 1.65
N ASP A 57 -17.71 2.14 2.97
CA ASP A 57 -18.85 1.51 3.65
C ASP A 57 -20.19 2.10 3.20
N ALA A 58 -20.29 3.42 3.13
CA ALA A 58 -21.50 4.08 2.66
C ALA A 58 -21.89 3.63 1.24
N PHE A 59 -20.91 3.55 0.33
CA PHE A 59 -21.12 3.05 -1.02
C PHE A 59 -21.46 1.56 -1.04
N SER A 60 -20.77 0.74 -0.25
CA SER A 60 -21.02 -0.69 -0.10
C SER A 60 -22.44 -0.99 0.37
N ARG A 61 -22.94 -0.22 1.35
CA ARG A 61 -24.33 -0.31 1.82
C ARG A 61 -25.32 0.13 0.75
N TYR A 62 -25.02 1.17 -0.02
CA TYR A 62 -25.83 1.57 -1.17
C TYR A 62 -25.91 0.44 -2.21
N CYS A 63 -24.79 -0.19 -2.59
CA CYS A 63 -24.78 -1.32 -3.53
C CYS A 63 -25.65 -2.48 -3.02
N TYR A 64 -25.57 -2.78 -1.73
CA TYR A 64 -26.41 -3.79 -1.09
C TYR A 64 -27.91 -3.43 -1.20
N LEU A 65 -28.29 -2.18 -0.88
CA LEU A 65 -29.67 -1.70 -0.99
C LEU A 65 -30.20 -1.71 -2.42
N LYS A 66 -29.32 -1.54 -3.42
CA LYS A 66 -29.67 -1.63 -4.85
C LYS A 66 -29.86 -3.07 -5.35
N GLY A 67 -29.59 -4.07 -4.52
CA GLY A 67 -29.65 -5.47 -4.93
C GLY A 67 -28.45 -5.92 -5.76
N TRP A 68 -27.34 -5.18 -5.74
CA TRP A 68 -26.13 -5.55 -6.50
C TRP A 68 -25.30 -6.55 -5.72
N ARG A 69 -24.63 -7.46 -6.44
CA ARG A 69 -23.61 -8.31 -5.83
C ARG A 69 -22.41 -7.44 -5.50
N ARG A 70 -21.99 -7.47 -4.24
CA ARG A 70 -20.81 -6.71 -3.79
C ARG A 70 -19.82 -7.57 -3.03
N LEU A 71 -18.56 -7.20 -3.15
CA LEU A 71 -17.50 -7.68 -2.28
C LEU A 71 -16.71 -6.48 -1.78
N PHE A 72 -16.75 -6.24 -0.48
CA PHE A 72 -16.08 -5.12 0.19
C PHE A 72 -14.92 -5.61 1.05
N ILE A 73 -13.70 -5.34 0.59
CA ILE A 73 -12.45 -5.86 1.17
C ILE A 73 -11.56 -4.72 1.68
N SER A 74 -10.93 -4.94 2.82
CA SER A 74 -9.79 -4.15 3.29
C SER A 74 -8.95 -5.02 4.23
N GLY A 75 -7.96 -4.42 4.89
CA GLY A 75 -7.08 -5.11 5.82
C GLY A 75 -5.92 -4.23 6.25
N THR A 76 -5.00 -4.77 7.04
CA THR A 76 -3.83 -4.03 7.51
C THR A 76 -2.62 -4.22 6.60
N ASP A 77 -1.98 -3.11 6.25
CA ASP A 77 -0.63 -3.09 5.66
C ASP A 77 0.41 -3.18 6.78
N GLU A 78 1.22 -4.24 6.75
CA GLU A 78 1.99 -4.69 7.91
C GLU A 78 3.50 -4.75 7.67
N TYR A 79 3.95 -4.69 6.42
CA TYR A 79 5.37 -4.81 6.08
C TYR A 79 6.11 -3.47 6.07
N GLY A 80 7.42 -3.54 5.88
CA GLY A 80 8.26 -2.36 5.68
C GLY A 80 8.93 -1.87 6.96
N THR A 81 9.82 -0.89 6.77
CA THR A 81 10.76 -0.48 7.81
C THR A 81 10.03 0.03 9.04
N ALA A 82 8.94 0.80 8.89
CA ALA A 82 8.29 1.47 10.04
C ALA A 82 7.77 0.48 11.09
N THR A 83 7.27 -0.68 10.65
CA THR A 83 6.94 -1.80 11.53
C THR A 83 8.17 -2.28 12.30
N GLU A 84 9.32 -2.49 11.65
CA GLU A 84 10.56 -2.90 12.35
C GLU A 84 11.02 -1.86 13.38
N THR A 85 10.94 -0.57 13.04
CA THR A 85 11.29 0.52 13.97
C THR A 85 10.37 0.54 15.17
N LYS A 86 9.05 0.47 14.94
CA LYS A 86 8.07 0.54 16.01
C LYS A 86 8.11 -0.71 16.89
N ALA A 87 8.34 -1.87 16.30
CA ALA A 87 8.61 -3.12 17.01
C ALA A 87 9.82 -2.97 17.95
N LEU A 88 10.93 -2.43 17.45
CA LEU A 88 12.13 -2.17 18.26
C LEU A 88 11.86 -1.18 19.41
N GLN A 89 11.12 -0.10 19.14
CA GLN A 89 10.75 0.90 20.15
C GLN A 89 9.86 0.32 21.28
N GLU A 90 8.99 -0.64 20.94
CA GLU A 90 8.10 -1.28 21.92
C GLU A 90 8.70 -2.57 22.52
N GLY A 91 9.93 -2.95 22.14
CA GLY A 91 10.55 -4.19 22.60
C GLY A 91 9.81 -5.46 22.13
N LEU A 92 9.14 -5.39 20.98
CA LEU A 92 8.37 -6.47 20.37
C LEU A 92 9.02 -6.95 19.06
N THR A 93 8.62 -8.13 18.60
CA THR A 93 8.88 -8.56 17.22
C THR A 93 7.94 -7.84 16.24
N PRO A 94 8.31 -7.69 14.95
CA PRO A 94 7.42 -7.14 13.92
C PRO A 94 6.06 -7.86 13.88
N ARG A 95 6.04 -9.19 14.02
CA ARG A 95 4.79 -9.95 14.05
C ARG A 95 3.90 -9.60 15.24
N GLN A 96 4.47 -9.52 16.45
CA GLN A 96 3.71 -9.20 17.66
C GLN A 96 3.09 -7.80 17.61
N ILE A 97 3.81 -6.82 17.05
CA ILE A 97 3.25 -5.47 16.91
C ILE A 97 2.13 -5.44 15.87
N CYS A 98 2.29 -6.12 14.74
CA CYS A 98 1.23 -6.25 13.75
C CYS A 98 -0.01 -6.92 14.35
N ASP A 99 0.16 -8.00 15.12
CA ASP A 99 -0.95 -8.70 15.79
C ASP A 99 -1.70 -7.80 16.78
N LYS A 100 -0.95 -7.08 17.62
CA LYS A 100 -1.50 -6.11 18.58
C LYS A 100 -2.34 -5.04 17.87
N TYR A 101 -1.79 -4.42 16.85
CA TYR A 101 -2.45 -3.28 16.20
C TYR A 101 -3.52 -3.69 15.19
N HIS A 102 -3.39 -4.83 14.51
CA HIS A 102 -4.48 -5.37 13.68
C HIS A 102 -5.74 -5.57 14.53
N ALA A 103 -5.62 -6.12 15.74
CA ALA A 103 -6.74 -6.24 16.67
C ALA A 103 -7.34 -4.88 17.07
N ILE A 104 -6.53 -3.83 17.20
CA ILE A 104 -7.00 -2.46 17.47
C ILE A 104 -7.79 -1.92 16.28
N HIS A 105 -7.24 -2.01 15.06
CA HIS A 105 -7.95 -1.61 13.83
C HIS A 105 -9.30 -2.31 13.70
N THR A 106 -9.32 -3.63 13.85
CA THR A 106 -10.54 -4.44 13.75
C THR A 106 -11.59 -4.00 14.78
N LYS A 107 -11.18 -3.72 16.04
CA LYS A 107 -12.10 -3.21 17.08
C LYS A 107 -12.67 -1.83 16.72
N ILE A 108 -11.83 -0.92 16.21
CA ILE A 108 -12.26 0.43 15.80
C ILE A 108 -13.26 0.34 14.65
N TYR A 109 -12.93 -0.38 13.57
CA TYR A 109 -13.83 -0.49 12.42
C TYR A 109 -15.13 -1.21 12.75
N LYS A 110 -15.09 -2.21 13.64
CA LYS A 110 -16.30 -2.84 14.17
C LYS A 110 -17.16 -1.87 14.99
N TRP A 111 -16.54 -1.02 15.81
CA TRP A 111 -17.26 -0.01 16.59
C TRP A 111 -17.91 1.07 15.71
N PHE A 112 -17.22 1.50 14.64
CA PHE A 112 -17.79 2.35 13.59
C PHE A 112 -18.83 1.66 12.72
N ASN A 113 -19.09 0.37 12.94
CA ASN A 113 -20.01 -0.46 12.16
C ASN A 113 -19.65 -0.49 10.66
N ILE A 114 -18.37 -0.59 10.33
CA ILE A 114 -17.93 -0.78 8.95
C ILE A 114 -18.20 -2.24 8.54
N ASP A 115 -18.99 -2.45 7.49
CA ASP A 115 -19.52 -3.75 7.06
C ASP A 115 -18.67 -4.37 5.95
N PHE A 116 -17.38 -4.58 6.25
CA PHE A 116 -16.48 -5.36 5.40
C PHE A 116 -17.02 -6.79 5.23
N ASP A 117 -16.93 -7.32 4.01
CA ASP A 117 -17.13 -8.75 3.78
C ASP A 117 -15.95 -9.55 4.35
N TYR A 118 -14.74 -8.99 4.26
CA TYR A 118 -13.56 -9.51 4.94
C TYR A 118 -12.55 -8.39 5.23
N PHE A 119 -11.98 -8.39 6.44
CA PHE A 119 -10.92 -7.49 6.87
C PHE A 119 -9.67 -8.31 7.20
N GLY A 120 -8.76 -8.44 6.22
CA GLY A 120 -7.61 -9.34 6.29
C GLY A 120 -6.30 -8.65 6.62
N ARG A 121 -5.19 -9.30 6.22
CA ARG A 121 -3.82 -8.89 6.56
C ARG A 121 -2.89 -9.13 5.36
N THR A 122 -1.84 -8.32 5.26
CA THR A 122 -0.78 -8.52 4.25
C THR A 122 0.25 -9.57 4.67
N THR A 123 0.35 -9.94 5.95
CA THR A 123 1.34 -10.92 6.44
C THR A 123 0.87 -12.36 6.35
N THR A 124 0.49 -12.79 5.14
CA THR A 124 -0.04 -14.15 4.88
C THR A 124 0.77 -14.88 3.82
N GLU A 125 0.66 -16.21 3.78
CA GLU A 125 1.28 -17.03 2.74
C GLU A 125 0.74 -16.66 1.35
N HIS A 126 -0.57 -16.40 1.24
CA HIS A 126 -1.19 -15.94 0.00
C HIS A 126 -0.62 -14.63 -0.54
N GLN A 127 -0.20 -13.70 0.33
CA GLN A 127 0.51 -12.49 -0.10
C GLN A 127 1.86 -12.85 -0.72
N THR A 128 2.60 -13.75 -0.08
CA THR A 128 3.92 -14.19 -0.58
C THR A 128 3.78 -14.85 -1.95
N GLU A 129 2.88 -15.83 -2.07
CA GLU A 129 2.62 -16.55 -3.32
C GLU A 129 2.25 -15.61 -4.47
N LEU A 130 1.27 -14.72 -4.26
CA LEU A 130 0.77 -13.85 -5.32
C LEU A 130 1.78 -12.76 -5.71
N THR A 131 2.49 -12.20 -4.73
CA THR A 131 3.53 -11.21 -5.00
C THR A 131 4.66 -11.82 -5.80
N GLN A 132 5.11 -13.02 -5.42
CA GLN A 132 6.14 -13.76 -6.16
C GLN A 132 5.65 -14.16 -7.55
N GLU A 133 4.40 -14.63 -7.70
CA GLU A 133 3.82 -14.97 -9.01
C GLU A 133 3.81 -13.76 -9.97
N ILE A 134 3.32 -12.61 -9.49
CA ILE A 134 3.25 -11.37 -10.27
C ILE A 134 4.67 -10.90 -10.62
N PHE A 135 5.57 -10.89 -9.65
CA PHE A 135 6.96 -10.52 -9.85
C PHE A 135 7.65 -11.40 -10.90
N LEU A 136 7.56 -12.73 -10.79
CA LEU A 136 8.21 -13.66 -11.71
C LEU A 136 7.68 -13.49 -13.15
N LYS A 137 6.39 -13.18 -13.32
CA LYS A 137 5.81 -12.85 -14.63
C LYS A 137 6.37 -11.54 -15.19
N LEU A 138 6.43 -10.48 -14.37
CA LEU A 138 7.03 -9.20 -14.77
C LEU A 138 8.51 -9.37 -15.14
N HIS A 139 9.24 -10.14 -14.33
CA HIS A 139 10.66 -10.44 -14.52
C HIS A 139 10.91 -11.20 -15.83
N LYS A 140 10.18 -12.30 -16.05
CA LYS A 140 10.25 -13.11 -17.28
C LYS A 140 9.91 -12.30 -18.54
N ASN A 141 8.98 -11.35 -18.43
CA ASN A 141 8.54 -10.50 -19.53
C ASN A 141 9.44 -9.26 -19.74
N GLY A 142 10.57 -9.14 -19.03
CA GLY A 142 11.53 -8.06 -19.23
C GLY A 142 11.10 -6.69 -18.69
N PHE A 143 10.12 -6.66 -17.77
CA PHE A 143 9.66 -5.43 -17.10
C PHE A 143 10.43 -5.11 -15.83
N THR A 144 11.52 -5.82 -15.54
CA THR A 144 12.41 -5.53 -14.42
C THR A 144 13.84 -5.34 -14.88
N SER A 145 14.61 -4.52 -14.17
CA SER A 145 16.07 -4.40 -14.32
C SER A 145 16.76 -4.53 -12.95
N THR A 146 18.05 -4.82 -12.94
CA THR A 146 18.88 -4.81 -11.72
C THR A 146 19.90 -3.69 -11.82
N ASP A 147 20.10 -2.95 -10.73
CA ASP A 147 21.16 -1.95 -10.60
C ASP A 147 21.74 -1.95 -9.18
N ILE A 148 22.96 -1.44 -9.06
CA ILE A 148 23.64 -1.23 -7.78
C ILE A 148 23.23 0.15 -7.23
N VAL A 149 22.84 0.18 -5.96
CA VAL A 149 22.60 1.41 -5.20
C VAL A 149 23.59 1.48 -4.04
N ASN A 150 24.26 2.62 -3.89
CA ASN A 150 25.10 2.88 -2.73
C ASN A 150 24.24 3.26 -1.53
N GLN A 151 24.42 2.55 -0.43
CA GLN A 151 23.67 2.76 0.81
C GLN A 151 24.60 2.74 2.01
N LEU A 152 24.21 3.40 3.09
CA LEU A 152 24.94 3.34 4.34
C LEU A 152 24.67 2.02 5.05
N HIS A 153 25.74 1.30 5.38
CA HIS A 153 25.72 0.05 6.13
C HIS A 153 26.39 0.24 7.48
N CYS A 154 25.70 -0.15 8.56
CA CYS A 154 26.29 -0.20 9.88
C CYS A 154 26.86 -1.59 10.15
N ASP A 155 28.18 -1.70 10.24
CA ASP A 155 28.86 -2.98 10.48
C ASP A 155 28.57 -3.53 11.88
N ASN A 156 28.39 -2.65 12.87
CA ASN A 156 28.04 -3.06 14.23
C ASN A 156 26.60 -3.61 14.32
N CYS A 157 25.64 -2.95 13.66
CA CYS A 157 24.25 -3.43 13.60
C CYS A 157 24.00 -4.49 12.52
N LYS A 158 25.01 -4.81 11.71
CA LYS A 158 24.97 -5.75 10.57
C LYS A 158 23.75 -5.54 9.66
N ARG A 159 23.48 -4.29 9.29
CA ARG A 159 22.34 -3.91 8.44
C ARG A 159 22.60 -2.65 7.65
N PHE A 160 21.93 -2.53 6.51
CA PHE A 160 21.75 -1.26 5.82
C PHE A 160 20.83 -0.35 6.64
N LEU A 161 21.13 0.95 6.64
CA LEU A 161 20.39 1.96 7.38
C LEU A 161 19.42 2.67 6.43
N ALA A 162 18.15 2.66 6.78
CA ALA A 162 17.19 3.61 6.20
C ALA A 162 17.55 5.04 6.64
N ASP A 163 17.18 6.04 5.85
CA ASP A 163 17.56 7.44 6.06
C ASP A 163 17.28 7.95 7.49
N ARG A 164 16.14 7.55 8.08
CA ARG A 164 15.76 7.88 9.45
C ARG A 164 16.63 7.26 10.56
N PHE A 165 17.45 6.27 10.23
CA PHE A 165 18.43 5.67 11.13
C PHE A 165 19.83 6.24 10.94
N VAL A 166 19.98 7.24 10.08
CA VAL A 166 21.21 7.96 9.83
C VAL A 166 21.02 9.41 10.24
N TYR A 167 21.99 9.94 10.97
CA TYR A 167 22.12 11.35 11.21
C TYR A 167 23.59 11.75 11.06
N GLY A 168 23.86 13.01 10.78
CA GLY A 168 25.21 13.49 10.55
C GLY A 168 25.24 14.99 10.31
N GLU A 169 26.41 15.48 9.92
CA GLU A 169 26.59 16.89 9.61
C GLU A 169 26.10 17.19 8.19
N CYS A 170 25.32 18.26 8.04
CA CYS A 170 24.77 18.68 6.75
C CYS A 170 25.88 19.17 5.79
N PRO A 171 25.98 18.63 4.56
CA PRO A 171 27.00 19.04 3.61
C PRO A 171 26.83 20.47 3.05
N TYR A 172 25.71 21.13 3.37
CA TYR A 172 25.39 22.47 2.84
C TYR A 172 25.47 23.59 3.88
N CYS A 173 25.12 23.31 5.13
CA CYS A 173 25.06 24.33 6.19
C CYS A 173 25.76 23.90 7.48
N HIS A 174 26.42 22.74 7.49
CA HIS A 174 27.16 22.21 8.65
C HIS A 174 26.33 22.08 9.93
N PHE A 175 25.02 21.83 9.79
CA PHE A 175 24.18 21.47 10.92
C PHE A 175 24.50 20.03 11.35
N ASP A 176 24.96 19.84 12.59
CA ASP A 176 25.57 18.60 13.10
C ASP A 176 24.63 17.38 13.26
N ASP A 177 23.32 17.61 13.20
CA ASP A 177 22.28 16.60 13.44
C ASP A 177 21.26 16.53 12.29
N ALA A 178 21.72 16.70 11.06
CA ALA A 178 20.91 16.51 9.87
C ALA A 178 20.53 15.04 9.69
N ARG A 179 19.29 14.78 9.30
CA ARG A 179 18.77 13.43 9.04
C ARG A 179 19.15 12.96 7.64
N GLY A 180 19.14 11.66 7.39
CA GLY A 180 19.51 11.08 6.10
C GLY A 180 18.62 11.50 4.91
N ASP A 181 17.44 12.06 5.16
CA ASP A 181 16.48 12.49 4.14
C ASP A 181 16.36 14.03 4.03
N GLN A 182 16.59 14.74 5.14
CA GLN A 182 16.43 16.19 5.21
C GLN A 182 17.28 16.81 6.33
N CYS A 183 17.86 17.98 6.05
CA CYS A 183 18.47 18.81 7.08
C CYS A 183 17.43 19.76 7.71
N ASP A 184 17.20 19.65 9.01
CA ASP A 184 16.26 20.52 9.72
C ASP A 184 16.83 21.95 9.93
N GLY A 185 18.15 22.14 9.83
CA GLY A 185 18.80 23.45 9.94
C GLY A 185 18.62 24.37 8.72
N CYS A 186 18.67 23.82 7.50
CA CYS A 186 18.51 24.61 6.26
C CYS A 186 17.33 24.18 5.39
N GLY A 187 16.59 23.13 5.77
CA GLY A 187 15.42 22.61 5.06
C GLY A 187 15.73 21.80 3.80
N LYS A 188 17.00 21.69 3.37
CA LYS A 188 17.38 20.94 2.16
C LYS A 188 17.14 19.45 2.31
N LEU A 189 16.60 18.85 1.25
CA LEU A 189 16.58 17.40 1.06
C LEU A 189 17.98 16.94 0.64
N ILE A 190 18.45 15.86 1.27
CA ILE A 190 19.80 15.32 1.06
C ILE A 190 19.71 13.80 0.95
N ASN A 191 20.70 13.19 0.30
CA ASN A 191 20.83 11.73 0.36
C ASN A 191 21.69 11.35 1.57
N ALA A 192 21.34 10.27 2.27
CA ALA A 192 22.07 9.88 3.48
C ALA A 192 23.58 9.65 3.25
N VAL A 193 23.96 9.20 2.04
CA VAL A 193 25.36 9.00 1.64
C VAL A 193 26.15 10.31 1.48
N GLU A 194 25.48 11.46 1.41
CA GLU A 194 26.09 12.79 1.30
C GLU A 194 26.38 13.43 2.66
N LEU A 195 25.87 12.84 3.76
CA LEU A 195 26.11 13.34 5.11
C LEU A 195 27.61 13.29 5.44
N ILE A 196 28.10 14.39 6.03
CA ILE A 196 29.44 14.44 6.61
C ILE A 196 29.37 13.74 7.97
N ASN A 197 30.39 12.94 8.30
CA ASN A 197 30.47 12.20 9.57
C ASN A 197 29.16 11.45 9.93
N PRO A 198 28.64 10.59 9.04
CA PRO A 198 27.37 9.92 9.29
C PRO A 198 27.47 9.04 10.54
N ARG A 199 26.38 8.94 11.28
CA ARG A 199 26.26 8.19 12.53
C ARG A 199 24.99 7.36 12.51
N CYS A 200 25.10 6.13 12.98
CA CYS A 200 23.97 5.23 13.14
C CYS A 200 23.15 5.63 14.36
N HIS A 201 21.84 5.88 14.20
CA HIS A 201 20.97 6.24 15.33
C HIS A 201 20.87 5.12 16.38
N LEU A 202 21.05 3.86 15.97
CA LEU A 202 20.90 2.68 16.83
C LEU A 202 22.10 2.42 17.74
N CYS A 203 23.33 2.50 17.21
CA CYS A 203 24.54 2.15 17.96
C CYS A 203 25.61 3.25 17.98
N LYS A 204 25.32 4.41 17.39
CA LYS A 204 26.22 5.58 17.32
C LYS A 204 27.51 5.39 16.52
N ALA A 205 27.78 4.19 16.01
CA ALA A 205 28.92 3.92 15.12
C ALA A 205 28.77 4.62 13.76
N THR A 206 29.91 4.92 13.14
CA THR A 206 29.98 5.47 11.77
C THR A 206 29.65 4.37 10.76
N PRO A 207 28.58 4.51 9.94
CA PRO A 207 28.29 3.58 8.87
C PRO A 207 29.21 3.81 7.66
N ALA A 208 29.46 2.75 6.90
CA ALA A 208 30.22 2.78 5.67
C ALA A 208 29.30 2.73 4.45
N VAL A 209 29.65 3.42 3.37
CA VAL A 209 28.93 3.28 2.10
C VAL A 209 29.25 1.91 1.51
N LYS A 210 28.22 1.11 1.23
CA LYS A 210 28.36 -0.19 0.56
C LYS A 210 27.42 -0.29 -0.64
N PRO A 211 27.87 -0.88 -1.76
CA PRO A 211 27.01 -1.18 -2.88
C PRO A 211 26.01 -2.28 -2.52
N SER A 212 24.76 -2.11 -2.93
CA SER A 212 23.66 -3.05 -2.72
C SER A 212 22.91 -3.27 -4.03
N ASN A 213 22.76 -4.54 -4.45
CA ASN A 213 21.99 -4.86 -5.65
C ASN A 213 20.48 -4.68 -5.40
N HIS A 214 19.79 -4.04 -6.32
CA HIS A 214 18.35 -3.81 -6.25
C HIS A 214 17.66 -4.10 -7.57
N ILE A 215 16.44 -4.63 -7.47
CA ILE A 215 15.55 -4.81 -8.61
C ILE A 215 14.67 -3.57 -8.76
N PHE A 216 14.49 -3.13 -10.00
CA PHE A 216 13.65 -2.02 -10.40
C PHE A 216 12.54 -2.51 -11.33
N LEU A 217 11.31 -2.04 -11.11
CA LEU A 217 10.20 -2.16 -12.05
C LEU A 217 10.33 -1.07 -13.12
N CYS A 218 10.43 -1.45 -14.39
CA CYS A 218 10.60 -0.55 -15.53
C CYS A 218 9.27 0.09 -15.95
N LEU A 219 8.67 0.96 -15.12
CA LEU A 219 7.40 1.63 -15.44
C LEU A 219 7.48 2.46 -16.73
N ASN A 220 8.67 2.94 -17.09
CA ASN A 220 8.93 3.62 -18.37
C ASN A 220 8.54 2.75 -19.59
N LYS A 221 8.72 1.42 -19.51
CA LYS A 221 8.30 0.50 -20.58
C LYS A 221 6.78 0.31 -20.64
N LEU A 222 6.08 0.54 -19.53
CA LEU A 222 4.62 0.37 -19.41
C LEU A 222 3.85 1.68 -19.62
N ALA A 223 4.54 2.83 -19.68
CA ALA A 223 3.92 4.16 -19.69
C ALA A 223 2.85 4.32 -20.77
N GLY A 224 3.13 3.90 -22.00
CA GLY A 224 2.16 3.99 -23.11
C GLY A 224 0.92 3.12 -22.91
N GLU A 225 1.07 1.92 -22.35
CA GLU A 225 -0.07 1.04 -22.07
C GLU A 225 -0.91 1.57 -20.91
N VAL A 226 -0.27 2.09 -19.86
CA VAL A 226 -0.94 2.72 -18.72
C VAL A 226 -1.71 3.96 -19.18
N GLU A 227 -1.11 4.83 -19.99
CA GLU A 227 -1.78 6.02 -20.53
C GLU A 227 -2.97 5.63 -21.42
N LYS A 228 -2.79 4.66 -22.32
CA LYS A 228 -3.87 4.15 -23.18
C LYS A 228 -5.01 3.57 -22.34
N HIS A 229 -4.69 2.80 -21.30
CA HIS A 229 -5.69 2.24 -20.39
C HIS A 229 -6.43 3.35 -19.64
N LEU A 230 -5.71 4.32 -19.04
CA LEU A 230 -6.30 5.44 -18.33
C LEU A 230 -7.24 6.24 -19.25
N ASN A 231 -6.78 6.63 -20.42
CA ASN A 231 -7.59 7.40 -21.37
C ASN A 231 -8.84 6.62 -21.82
N LYS A 232 -8.73 5.31 -22.04
CA LYS A 232 -9.88 4.44 -22.31
C LYS A 232 -10.90 4.47 -21.17
N GLN A 233 -10.46 4.38 -19.92
CA GLN A 233 -11.35 4.42 -18.75
C GLN A 233 -12.02 5.79 -18.59
N LEU A 234 -11.25 6.88 -18.72
CA LEU A 234 -11.78 8.24 -18.58
C LEU A 234 -12.81 8.59 -19.66
N ASN A 235 -12.66 8.04 -20.87
CA ASN A 235 -13.55 8.28 -21.99
C ASN A 235 -14.72 7.27 -22.08
N SER A 236 -14.82 6.30 -21.16
CA SER A 236 -15.75 5.16 -21.24
C SER A 236 -17.24 5.51 -21.01
N GLY A 237 -17.61 6.79 -20.87
CA GLY A 237 -18.97 7.23 -20.52
C GLY A 237 -19.43 6.84 -19.11
N LYS A 238 -18.68 5.95 -18.42
CA LYS A 238 -18.94 5.44 -17.06
C LYS A 238 -17.87 5.92 -16.06
N ASN A 239 -17.12 6.96 -16.39
CA ASN A 239 -16.05 7.45 -15.53
C ASN A 239 -16.60 8.00 -14.21
N GLN A 240 -16.21 7.39 -13.09
CA GLN A 240 -16.55 7.84 -11.73
C GLN A 240 -15.30 8.24 -10.92
N TRP A 241 -14.17 8.48 -11.60
CA TRP A 241 -12.96 8.96 -10.94
C TRP A 241 -13.15 10.39 -10.43
N SER A 242 -12.66 10.64 -9.22
CA SER A 242 -12.63 12.01 -8.70
C SER A 242 -11.72 12.91 -9.54
N ALA A 243 -12.09 14.18 -9.69
CA ALA A 243 -11.29 15.16 -10.44
C ALA A 243 -9.84 15.25 -9.95
N ASN A 244 -9.65 15.14 -8.63
CA ASN A 244 -8.33 15.13 -8.01
C ASN A 244 -7.49 13.91 -8.47
N ALA A 245 -8.07 12.71 -8.46
CA ALA A 245 -7.37 11.49 -8.91
C ALA A 245 -6.97 11.59 -10.39
N ILE A 246 -7.86 12.11 -11.24
CA ILE A 246 -7.59 12.31 -12.67
C ILE A 246 -6.44 13.29 -12.87
N SER A 247 -6.50 14.46 -12.21
CA SER A 247 -5.47 15.50 -12.32
C SER A 247 -4.09 14.97 -11.92
N ILE A 248 -4.07 14.22 -10.82
CA ILE A 248 -2.90 13.54 -10.29
C ILE A 248 -2.32 12.54 -11.29
N ALA A 249 -3.11 11.58 -11.79
CA ALA A 249 -2.63 10.54 -12.69
C ALA A 249 -2.08 11.13 -13.99
N LYS A 250 -2.77 12.14 -14.54
CA LYS A 250 -2.30 12.88 -15.73
C LYS A 250 -0.99 13.63 -15.47
N SER A 251 -0.81 14.23 -14.29
CA SER A 251 0.44 14.91 -13.93
C SER A 251 1.62 13.95 -13.89
N TRP A 252 1.41 12.72 -13.40
CA TRP A 252 2.44 11.69 -13.34
C TRP A 252 2.83 11.18 -14.73
N LEU A 253 1.85 10.91 -15.59
CA LEU A 253 2.11 10.53 -16.98
C LEU A 253 2.83 11.63 -17.75
N LYS A 254 2.43 12.90 -17.56
CA LYS A 254 3.10 14.05 -18.17
C LYS A 254 4.56 14.19 -17.72
N GLY A 255 4.86 13.86 -16.47
CA GLY A 255 6.22 13.88 -15.93
C GLY A 255 7.11 12.74 -16.44
N GLY A 256 6.53 11.73 -17.10
CA GLY A 256 7.23 10.51 -17.50
C GLY A 256 7.32 9.50 -16.36
N LEU A 257 6.89 8.25 -16.62
CA LEU A 257 7.08 7.17 -15.66
C LEU A 257 8.52 6.66 -15.75
N GLU A 258 9.21 6.60 -14.62
CA GLU A 258 10.59 6.11 -14.54
C GLU A 258 10.65 4.72 -13.89
N ARG A 259 11.81 4.07 -13.98
CA ARG A 259 12.06 2.82 -13.27
C ARG A 259 12.03 3.02 -11.75
N ARG A 260 11.44 2.09 -11.01
CA ARG A 260 11.21 2.21 -9.56
C ARG A 260 11.79 1.02 -8.79
N CYS A 261 12.59 1.28 -7.75
CA CYS A 261 13.18 0.21 -6.94
C CYS A 261 12.10 -0.53 -6.13
N ILE A 262 11.96 -1.83 -6.35
CA ILE A 262 10.94 -2.70 -5.74
C ILE A 262 11.52 -3.65 -4.69
N THR A 263 12.78 -3.48 -4.27
CA THR A 263 13.43 -4.34 -3.26
C THR A 263 14.01 -3.50 -2.13
N ARG A 264 14.12 -4.08 -0.94
CA ARG A 264 14.71 -3.44 0.23
C ARG A 264 15.56 -4.42 1.03
N ASP A 265 16.59 -3.87 1.67
CA ASP A 265 17.45 -4.56 2.63
C ASP A 265 16.80 -4.59 4.02
N LEU A 266 15.65 -5.28 4.11
CA LEU A 266 14.89 -5.48 5.34
C LEU A 266 14.68 -6.97 5.59
N LYS A 267 14.33 -7.32 6.83
CA LYS A 267 13.96 -8.68 7.19
C LYS A 267 12.45 -8.88 7.19
N TRP A 268 11.69 -7.83 7.50
CA TRP A 268 10.23 -7.87 7.57
C TRP A 268 9.57 -7.42 6.26
N GLY A 269 9.29 -8.40 5.39
CA GLY A 269 8.67 -8.20 4.08
C GLY A 269 8.48 -9.52 3.34
N VAL A 270 7.87 -9.49 2.17
CA VAL A 270 7.78 -10.65 1.28
C VAL A 270 9.15 -10.96 0.68
N PRO A 271 9.70 -12.18 0.81
CA PRO A 271 11.02 -12.51 0.27
C PRO A 271 11.04 -12.51 -1.26
N VAL A 272 12.15 -12.05 -1.83
CA VAL A 272 12.37 -12.05 -3.29
C VAL A 272 12.78 -13.46 -3.74
N PRO A 273 12.10 -14.07 -4.73
CA PRO A 273 12.33 -15.46 -5.13
C PRO A 273 13.46 -15.57 -6.17
N LEU A 274 14.62 -14.97 -5.88
CA LEU A 274 15.83 -15.05 -6.70
C LEU A 274 17.04 -15.28 -5.81
N ASP A 275 17.92 -16.23 -6.17
CA ASP A 275 19.05 -16.66 -5.33
C ASP A 275 19.98 -15.50 -4.94
N ASN A 276 20.25 -14.58 -5.87
CA ASN A 276 21.07 -13.39 -5.63
C ASN A 276 20.37 -12.28 -4.81
N PHE A 277 19.12 -12.49 -4.40
CA PHE A 277 18.32 -11.59 -3.57
C PHE A 277 17.78 -12.27 -2.30
N ALA A 278 18.31 -13.42 -1.90
CA ALA A 278 17.79 -14.22 -0.77
C ALA A 278 17.66 -13.46 0.57
N ASN A 279 18.49 -12.44 0.79
CA ASN A 279 18.47 -11.60 2.00
C ASN A 279 17.67 -10.30 1.84
N LYS A 280 16.83 -10.20 0.81
CA LYS A 280 16.05 -9.00 0.49
C LYS A 280 14.58 -9.33 0.43
N VAL A 281 13.79 -8.31 0.70
CA VAL A 281 12.32 -8.37 0.61
C VAL A 281 11.83 -7.38 -0.44
N PHE A 282 10.61 -7.59 -0.93
CA PHE A 282 9.93 -6.60 -1.74
C PHE A 282 9.68 -5.33 -0.94
N TYR A 283 9.80 -4.20 -1.65
CA TYR A 283 9.42 -2.92 -1.10
C TYR A 283 7.90 -2.85 -0.96
N VAL A 284 7.41 -2.42 0.20
CA VAL A 284 5.97 -2.38 0.54
C VAL A 284 5.10 -1.68 -0.52
N TRP A 285 5.64 -0.68 -1.22
CA TRP A 285 4.88 0.01 -2.28
C TRP A 285 4.64 -0.83 -3.55
N PHE A 286 5.42 -1.89 -3.75
CA PHE A 286 5.19 -2.86 -4.81
C PHE A 286 4.10 -3.87 -4.43
N ASP A 287 4.15 -4.43 -3.21
CA ASP A 287 3.30 -5.56 -2.83
C ASP A 287 2.06 -5.17 -2.00
N ALA A 288 2.00 -4.01 -1.36
CA ALA A 288 0.80 -3.57 -0.63
C ALA A 288 -0.47 -3.54 -1.50
N PRO A 289 -0.45 -3.06 -2.76
CA PRO A 289 -1.63 -3.18 -3.64
C PRO A 289 -2.00 -4.64 -3.97
N ILE A 290 -1.05 -5.57 -3.96
CA ILE A 290 -1.31 -7.01 -4.12
C ILE A 290 -2.04 -7.57 -2.89
N GLY A 291 -1.94 -6.88 -1.75
CA GLY A 291 -2.71 -7.15 -0.53
C GLY A 291 -4.21 -7.30 -0.76
N TYR A 292 -4.82 -6.51 -1.66
CA TYR A 292 -6.25 -6.67 -1.95
C TYR A 292 -6.59 -8.03 -2.56
N LEU A 293 -5.70 -8.54 -3.43
CA LEU A 293 -5.86 -9.83 -4.08
C LEU A 293 -5.64 -10.96 -3.06
N SER A 294 -4.59 -10.87 -2.26
CA SER A 294 -4.24 -11.89 -1.26
C SER A 294 -5.27 -12.00 -0.15
N ILE A 295 -5.79 -10.88 0.35
CA ILE A 295 -6.89 -10.84 1.32
C ILE A 295 -8.16 -11.47 0.72
N THR A 296 -8.45 -11.20 -0.56
CA THR A 296 -9.59 -11.83 -1.23
C THR A 296 -9.38 -13.34 -1.42
N LYS A 297 -8.15 -13.78 -1.70
CA LYS A 297 -7.76 -15.19 -1.80
C LYS A 297 -7.88 -15.91 -0.47
N GLU A 298 -7.48 -15.27 0.61
CA GLU A 298 -7.67 -15.77 1.98
C GLU A 298 -9.15 -15.96 2.29
N TYR A 299 -10.00 -15.02 1.89
CA TYR A 299 -11.43 -15.08 2.16
C TYR A 299 -12.18 -16.12 1.31
N LEU A 300 -11.96 -16.13 -0.01
CA LEU A 300 -12.78 -16.88 -0.97
C LEU A 300 -12.09 -18.13 -1.52
N GLY A 301 -10.88 -18.45 -1.06
CA GLY A 301 -10.06 -19.50 -1.66
C GLY A 301 -9.94 -19.26 -3.17
N LYS A 302 -10.16 -20.30 -3.99
CA LYS A 302 -10.09 -20.22 -5.47
C LYS A 302 -11.06 -19.20 -6.09
N GLY A 303 -12.10 -18.76 -5.38
CA GLY A 303 -13.09 -17.80 -5.88
C GLY A 303 -12.53 -16.40 -6.15
N TRP A 304 -11.39 -16.03 -5.55
CA TRP A 304 -10.81 -14.69 -5.65
C TRP A 304 -10.56 -14.23 -7.10
N SER A 305 -10.15 -15.14 -7.97
CA SER A 305 -9.81 -14.81 -9.35
C SER A 305 -11.04 -14.42 -10.16
N GLN A 306 -12.24 -14.87 -9.78
CA GLN A 306 -13.48 -14.47 -10.46
C GLN A 306 -13.77 -12.98 -10.24
N TRP A 307 -13.33 -12.41 -9.11
CA TRP A 307 -13.41 -10.97 -8.85
C TRP A 307 -12.27 -10.19 -9.49
N TRP A 308 -11.03 -10.66 -9.35
CA TRP A 308 -9.84 -9.89 -9.72
C TRP A 308 -9.34 -10.11 -11.15
N LYS A 309 -9.80 -11.15 -11.84
CA LYS A 309 -9.39 -11.48 -13.21
C LYS A 309 -10.58 -11.53 -14.19
N ASN A 310 -11.67 -10.80 -13.89
CA ASN A 310 -12.85 -10.74 -14.75
C ASN A 310 -13.34 -9.30 -15.00
N PRO A 311 -12.58 -8.47 -15.74
CA PRO A 311 -12.89 -7.06 -15.96
C PRO A 311 -14.16 -6.81 -16.79
N ASN A 312 -14.76 -7.85 -17.38
CA ASN A 312 -15.94 -7.71 -18.23
C ASN A 312 -17.26 -7.65 -17.43
N ILE A 313 -17.29 -8.27 -16.24
CA ILE A 313 -18.51 -8.34 -15.41
C ILE A 313 -18.33 -7.73 -14.03
N VAL A 314 -17.11 -7.37 -13.63
CA VAL A 314 -16.78 -6.78 -12.34
C VAL A 314 -16.38 -5.32 -12.50
N ASP A 315 -17.07 -4.44 -11.80
CA ASP A 315 -16.67 -3.04 -11.65
C ASP A 315 -15.89 -2.85 -10.35
N LEU A 316 -14.65 -2.38 -10.45
CA LEU A 316 -13.76 -2.13 -9.31
C LEU A 316 -13.85 -0.66 -8.84
N TYR A 317 -14.10 -0.47 -7.54
CA TYR A 317 -14.10 0.81 -6.86
C TYR A 317 -13.05 0.82 -5.75
N ASN A 318 -12.05 1.70 -5.86
CA ASN A 318 -11.00 1.86 -4.86
C ASN A 318 -11.19 3.18 -4.09
N PHE A 319 -11.44 3.11 -2.79
CA PHE A 319 -11.55 4.27 -1.92
C PHE A 319 -10.20 4.52 -1.23
N ILE A 320 -9.55 5.62 -1.62
CA ILE A 320 -8.20 5.97 -1.19
C ILE A 320 -8.13 7.44 -0.73
N GLY A 321 -7.37 7.69 0.33
CA GLY A 321 -7.19 9.04 0.87
C GLY A 321 -6.30 9.92 -0.01
N LYS A 322 -6.45 11.25 0.10
CA LYS A 322 -5.61 12.22 -0.63
C LYS A 322 -4.11 12.08 -0.31
N VAL A 323 -3.79 11.57 0.87
CA VAL A 323 -2.43 11.35 1.39
C VAL A 323 -1.80 10.07 0.82
N SER A 324 -2.59 9.02 0.59
CA SER A 324 -2.18 7.84 -0.22
C SER A 324 -1.73 8.22 -1.61
N PHE A 325 -2.11 9.43 -2.03
CA PHE A 325 -1.49 10.07 -3.15
C PHE A 325 -0.28 10.98 -2.73
N LYS A 326 -0.38 11.89 -1.76
CA LYS A 326 0.65 12.95 -1.52
C LYS A 326 1.99 12.56 -0.85
N ASP A 327 2.07 11.50 -0.05
CA ASP A 327 3.22 11.30 0.88
C ASP A 327 4.44 10.61 0.26
N SER A 328 4.87 11.07 -0.92
CA SER A 328 6.11 10.64 -1.55
C SER A 328 7.15 11.77 -1.51
N HIS A 329 7.76 12.02 -0.35
CA HIS A 329 8.95 12.87 -0.26
C HIS A 329 10.17 12.26 -0.96
N PHE A 330 10.11 10.98 -1.30
CA PHE A 330 10.88 10.37 -2.40
C PHE A 330 9.89 10.05 -3.52
N GLY A 331 9.89 10.85 -4.58
CA GLY A 331 8.88 10.80 -5.64
C GLY A 331 8.53 9.39 -6.10
N LEU A 332 7.37 8.88 -5.69
CA LEU A 332 6.87 7.54 -6.05
C LEU A 332 5.40 7.33 -5.68
N ILE A 333 4.57 7.22 -6.73
CA ILE A 333 3.20 6.70 -6.85
C ILE A 333 2.06 7.56 -6.27
N LYS A 334 1.38 8.22 -7.20
CA LYS A 334 -0.03 8.56 -7.09
C LYS A 334 -0.84 7.91 -8.22
N GLY A 335 -1.53 6.81 -7.94
CA GLY A 335 -2.65 6.26 -8.75
C GLY A 335 -2.27 5.59 -10.06
#